data_AF-A0A6A6I892-F1
#
_entry.id   AF-A0A6A6I892-F1
#
_cell.length_a   1.000
_cell.length_b   1.000
_cell.length_c   1.000
_cell.angle_alpha   90.00
_cell.angle_beta   90.00
_cell.angle_gamma   90.00
#
_symmetry.space_group_name_H-M   'P 1'
#
loop_
_entity.id
_entity.type
_entity.pdbx_description
1 polymer ?
#
loop_
_entity_poly.entity_id
_entity_poly.type
_entity_poly.pdbx_seq_one_letter_code
_entity_poly.pdbx_strand_id
1 'polypeptide(L)'
;MFNLPGRTQTKAHPMNQYPRVKFNHHCRESDGVNFCDCQLNVRGINSCMHYGRYVEPLAFSLDVHSVVKQDKCPLFSTIPKEIRDMIYEFALTDCTSNPANSDNKTRRGYGRDRNNRTPSSDIAFSLLRTCAAVYLEAYRLPLLLNPLISSDIHDGTRPKLGSLAPWQFALIQSLEVELQQAGLERGALREILEEWQANERHAGAYVAPRFYQQYKGTLCPTKYFEIVKASELVDGKCRDGDQVTLPDKSSLCFYDQSFLRVGLPARAMVARPLTRLTLRLSRTDWWTWTDDPNCTDGARQLGLDPACGTGWADAASRPTATQMLELAAQRREGNSIMRYTSTWGAEIAQLPDLKQLELVLETFGDKKHQLETVVDCAKTWRFPLDDTNCELVWDGLVETQNWSGGRTEFFSRDEAHNYDDSEDEWEDEEEEQGDEEMSDGEQINDEDEEAAVSGGSEEVEEDGEGDGEGDGDDGDSGMENDEENEEDGEETEGGIEDWVKRNKIFEVRIIRFKRTRV
;
A
#
# COMPACT_ATOMS: atom_id res chain seq x y z
N MET A 1 -28.09 -52.10 -20.74
CA MET A 1 -26.99 -51.73 -21.65
C MET A 1 -27.49 -50.62 -22.55
N PHE A 2 -27.15 -49.37 -22.27
CA PHE A 2 -27.42 -48.24 -23.15
C PHE A 2 -26.09 -47.52 -23.40
N ASN A 3 -25.64 -47.55 -24.65
CA ASN A 3 -24.50 -46.79 -25.15
C ASN A 3 -24.92 -45.32 -25.31
N LEU A 4 -24.16 -44.41 -24.71
CA LEU A 4 -24.18 -42.98 -25.03
C LEU A 4 -22.96 -42.64 -25.90
N PRO A 5 -23.10 -41.72 -26.88
CA PRO A 5 -22.03 -41.41 -27.83
C PRO A 5 -20.93 -40.54 -27.19
N GLY A 6 -19.69 -40.84 -27.56
CA GLY A 6 -18.48 -40.19 -27.09
C GLY A 6 -18.43 -38.70 -27.46
N ARG A 7 -18.28 -37.87 -26.42
CA ARG A 7 -17.96 -36.45 -26.53
C ARG A 7 -16.43 -36.33 -26.60
N THR A 8 -15.90 -35.84 -27.72
CA THR A 8 -14.49 -35.51 -27.88
C THR A 8 -14.12 -34.38 -26.92
N GLN A 9 -13.39 -34.72 -25.85
CA GLN A 9 -12.69 -33.73 -25.03
C GLN A 9 -11.46 -33.27 -25.80
N THR A 10 -11.43 -31.99 -26.16
CA THR A 10 -10.18 -31.29 -26.48
C THR A 10 -9.31 -31.32 -25.22
N LYS A 11 -8.10 -31.89 -25.34
CA LYS A 11 -7.12 -31.93 -24.25
C LYS A 11 -6.71 -30.49 -23.92
N ALA A 12 -7.26 -29.94 -22.84
CA ALA A 12 -6.72 -28.74 -22.23
C ALA A 12 -5.33 -29.08 -21.66
N HIS A 13 -4.31 -28.30 -22.03
CA HIS A 13 -2.97 -28.43 -21.45
C HIS A 13 -3.02 -28.20 -19.93
N PRO A 14 -2.29 -28.98 -19.11
CA PRO A 14 -2.25 -28.80 -17.67
C PRO A 14 -1.41 -27.57 -17.33
N MET A 15 -2.05 -26.41 -17.23
CA MET A 15 -1.40 -25.10 -17.09
C MET A 15 -0.96 -24.74 -15.66
N ASN A 16 -0.66 -25.72 -14.79
CA ASN A 16 -0.59 -25.49 -13.33
C ASN A 16 0.67 -26.01 -12.61
N GLN A 17 1.84 -26.08 -13.27
CA GLN A 17 3.06 -26.65 -12.66
C GLN A 17 4.33 -25.78 -12.74
N TYR A 18 4.24 -24.45 -12.82
CA TYR A 18 5.46 -23.62 -12.73
C TYR A 18 5.72 -23.08 -11.31
N PRO A 19 6.92 -23.29 -10.74
CA PRO A 19 7.29 -22.79 -9.42
C PRO A 19 7.41 -21.26 -9.41
N ARG A 20 6.92 -20.65 -8.31
CA ARG A 20 6.91 -19.19 -8.10
C ARG A 20 8.32 -18.66 -7.80
N VAL A 21 9.07 -18.24 -8.81
CA VAL A 21 10.35 -17.53 -8.62
C VAL A 21 10.08 -16.03 -8.38
N LYS A 22 10.84 -15.40 -7.47
CA LYS A 22 10.72 -13.96 -7.14
C LYS A 22 11.46 -13.11 -8.17
N PHE A 23 10.82 -12.08 -8.74
CA PHE A 23 11.51 -11.10 -9.60
C PHE A 23 10.98 -9.66 -9.50
N ASN A 24 11.84 -8.73 -9.93
CA ASN A 24 11.79 -7.26 -9.75
C ASN A 24 11.71 -6.46 -11.07
N HIS A 25 11.44 -7.10 -12.22
CA HIS A 25 11.33 -6.40 -13.50
C HIS A 25 9.87 -6.30 -13.94
N HIS A 26 9.41 -5.06 -14.12
CA HIS A 26 8.04 -4.75 -14.53
C HIS A 26 7.92 -5.03 -16.04
N CYS A 27 7.24 -6.11 -16.46
CA CYS A 27 6.78 -6.25 -17.85
C CYS A 27 5.77 -5.11 -18.06
N ARG A 28 6.16 -4.08 -18.82
CA ARG A 28 5.26 -2.97 -19.18
C ARG A 28 4.16 -3.40 -20.17
N GLU A 29 4.12 -4.68 -20.56
CA GLU A 29 3.53 -5.13 -21.82
C GLU A 29 2.85 -6.50 -21.74
N SER A 30 2.12 -6.81 -20.65
CA SER A 30 1.39 -8.08 -20.54
C SER A 30 -0.13 -7.91 -20.52
N ASP A 31 -0.88 -8.87 -21.05
CA ASP A 31 -2.34 -8.94 -20.89
C ASP A 31 -2.76 -9.82 -19.68
N GLY A 32 -1.79 -10.38 -18.96
CA GLY A 32 -2.00 -11.28 -17.82
C GLY A 32 -2.47 -12.69 -18.17
N VAL A 33 -2.75 -13.01 -19.44
CA VAL A 33 -3.34 -14.29 -19.86
C VAL A 33 -2.48 -15.00 -20.91
N ASN A 34 -2.16 -14.36 -22.04
CA ASN A 34 -1.52 -15.01 -23.19
C ASN A 34 -0.41 -14.17 -23.85
N PHE A 35 -0.29 -12.90 -23.50
CA PHE A 35 0.64 -11.96 -24.11
C PHE A 35 1.49 -11.33 -23.01
N CYS A 36 2.81 -11.46 -23.09
CA CYS A 36 3.75 -10.51 -22.51
C CYS A 36 4.95 -10.44 -23.44
N ASP A 37 5.43 -9.24 -23.76
CA ASP A 37 6.64 -9.09 -24.58
C ASP A 37 7.87 -9.76 -23.95
N CYS A 38 7.90 -9.92 -22.61
CA CYS A 38 8.92 -10.71 -21.92
C CYS A 38 8.84 -12.23 -22.21
N GLN A 39 7.78 -12.72 -22.83
CA GLN A 39 7.67 -14.10 -23.34
C GLN A 39 7.98 -14.21 -24.83
N LEU A 40 7.80 -13.13 -25.60
CA LEU A 40 8.11 -13.10 -27.02
C LEU A 40 9.62 -12.98 -27.28
N ASN A 41 10.37 -12.37 -26.35
CA ASN A 41 11.83 -12.37 -26.39
C ASN A 41 12.40 -13.65 -25.75
N VAL A 42 12.68 -14.66 -26.60
CA VAL A 42 13.17 -16.01 -26.25
C VAL A 42 14.53 -16.01 -25.52
N ARG A 43 15.24 -14.88 -25.46
CA ARG A 43 16.54 -14.78 -24.76
C ARG A 43 16.36 -14.12 -23.38
N GLY A 44 16.13 -14.95 -22.37
CA GLY A 44 16.04 -14.53 -20.97
C GLY A 44 14.62 -14.14 -20.56
N ILE A 45 13.75 -15.13 -20.38
CA ILE A 45 12.35 -14.96 -19.99
C ILE A 45 12.28 -14.27 -18.62
N ASN A 46 12.12 -12.95 -18.63
CA ASN A 46 11.80 -12.20 -17.42
C ASN A 46 10.34 -12.50 -17.07
N SER A 47 10.08 -13.07 -15.89
CA SER A 47 8.71 -13.42 -15.46
C SER A 47 7.88 -12.15 -15.28
N CYS A 48 6.85 -11.96 -16.11
CA CYS A 48 5.90 -10.86 -15.95
C CYS A 48 5.13 -10.97 -14.64
N MET A 49 4.90 -9.83 -13.98
CA MET A 49 4.20 -9.76 -12.70
C MET A 49 2.77 -10.30 -12.76
N HIS A 50 2.12 -10.31 -13.93
CA HIS A 50 0.76 -10.81 -14.10
C HIS A 50 0.69 -12.10 -14.92
N TYR A 51 1.80 -12.59 -15.48
CA TYR A 51 1.78 -13.84 -16.23
C TYR A 51 1.39 -15.01 -15.33
N GLY A 52 0.37 -15.76 -15.75
CA GLY A 52 -0.22 -16.84 -14.97
C GLY A 52 -1.09 -16.38 -13.80
N ARG A 53 -1.45 -15.09 -13.71
CA ARG A 53 -2.39 -14.59 -12.70
C ARG A 53 -3.76 -14.38 -13.29
N TYR A 54 -4.77 -14.89 -12.61
CA TYR A 54 -6.16 -14.64 -12.98
C TYR A 54 -6.53 -13.18 -12.70
N VAL A 55 -6.85 -12.45 -13.78
CA VAL A 55 -7.39 -11.08 -13.74
C VAL A 55 -8.76 -11.04 -13.08
N GLU A 56 -9.49 -12.16 -13.14
CA GLU A 56 -10.80 -12.37 -12.53
C GLU A 56 -10.71 -13.32 -11.33
N PRO A 57 -11.58 -13.19 -10.31
CA PRO A 57 -11.73 -14.23 -9.32
C PRO A 57 -12.33 -15.49 -9.97
N LEU A 58 -11.91 -16.68 -9.52
CA LEU A 58 -12.48 -17.96 -9.96
C LEU A 58 -14.01 -17.99 -9.78
N ALA A 59 -14.54 -17.22 -8.82
CA ALA A 59 -15.95 -17.11 -8.49
C ALA A 59 -16.79 -16.71 -9.69
N PHE A 60 -16.27 -15.89 -10.59
CA PHE A 60 -17.01 -15.49 -11.77
C PHE A 60 -17.17 -16.64 -12.77
N SER A 61 -16.23 -17.57 -12.83
CA SER A 61 -16.27 -18.73 -13.75
C SER A 61 -16.96 -19.96 -13.16
N LEU A 62 -17.25 -19.94 -11.86
CA LEU A 62 -18.02 -21.00 -11.21
C LEU A 62 -19.52 -20.75 -11.46
N ASP A 63 -20.16 -21.63 -12.22
CA ASP A 63 -21.62 -21.64 -12.29
C ASP A 63 -22.18 -22.08 -10.93
N VAL A 64 -22.87 -21.18 -10.24
CA VAL A 64 -23.49 -21.42 -8.93
C VAL A 64 -24.45 -22.62 -8.99
N HIS A 65 -25.09 -22.87 -10.14
CA HIS A 65 -25.98 -24.02 -10.32
C HIS A 65 -25.23 -25.34 -10.56
N SER A 66 -23.98 -25.27 -11.02
CA SER A 66 -23.12 -26.44 -11.22
C SER A 66 -22.43 -26.89 -9.93
N VAL A 67 -22.35 -26.03 -8.91
CA VAL A 67 -21.75 -26.38 -7.63
C VAL A 67 -22.64 -27.40 -6.92
N VAL A 68 -22.10 -28.61 -6.74
CA VAL A 68 -22.79 -29.69 -6.02
C VAL A 68 -23.22 -29.20 -4.65
N LYS A 69 -24.54 -29.14 -4.44
CA LYS A 69 -25.12 -28.78 -3.15
C LYS A 69 -24.50 -29.66 -2.07
N GLN A 70 -23.86 -29.02 -1.10
CA GLN A 70 -23.15 -29.69 -0.02
C GLN A 70 -24.13 -30.12 1.10
N ASP A 71 -25.34 -30.57 0.75
CA ASP A 71 -26.42 -30.89 1.70
C ASP A 71 -26.06 -32.04 2.66
N LYS A 72 -25.02 -32.82 2.33
CA LYS A 72 -24.46 -33.87 3.18
C LYS A 72 -23.28 -33.41 4.05
N CYS A 73 -22.74 -32.23 3.80
CA CYS A 73 -21.65 -31.66 4.57
C CYS A 73 -22.23 -30.97 5.81
N PRO A 74 -21.86 -31.36 7.04
CA PRO A 74 -22.38 -30.73 8.26
C PRO A 74 -22.19 -29.21 8.30
N LEU A 75 -21.11 -28.71 7.67
CA LEU A 75 -20.87 -27.27 7.53
C LEU A 75 -22.03 -26.56 6.83
N PHE A 76 -22.60 -27.14 5.77
CA PHE A 76 -23.66 -26.51 4.98
C PHE A 76 -25.07 -27.00 5.36
N SER A 77 -25.20 -28.18 5.96
CA SER A 77 -26.47 -28.78 6.31
C SER A 77 -26.91 -28.52 7.75
N THR A 78 -25.97 -28.31 8.66
CA THR A 78 -26.23 -28.14 10.10
C THR A 78 -25.94 -26.73 10.57
N ILE A 79 -24.83 -26.14 10.10
CA ILE A 79 -24.41 -24.81 10.54
C ILE A 79 -25.11 -23.74 9.68
N PRO A 80 -25.88 -22.82 10.27
CA PRO A 80 -26.55 -21.76 9.51
C PRO A 80 -25.52 -20.77 8.96
N LYS A 81 -25.91 -20.02 7.93
CA LYS A 81 -24.99 -19.15 7.18
C LYS A 81 -24.29 -18.14 8.09
N GLU A 82 -25.01 -17.57 9.04
CA GLU A 82 -24.51 -16.55 9.96
C GLU A 82 -23.33 -17.09 10.79
N ILE A 83 -23.41 -18.34 11.26
CA ILE A 83 -22.33 -18.97 12.01
C ILE A 83 -21.17 -19.34 11.07
N ARG A 84 -21.46 -19.74 9.82
CA ARG A 84 -20.39 -19.94 8.82
C ARG A 84 -19.63 -18.66 8.53
N ASP A 85 -20.34 -17.54 8.37
CA ASP A 85 -19.74 -16.23 8.14
C ASP A 85 -18.81 -15.87 9.31
N MET A 86 -19.24 -16.08 10.57
CA MET A 86 -18.36 -15.89 11.74
C MET A 86 -17.11 -16.80 11.70
N ILE A 87 -17.27 -18.07 11.31
CA ILE A 87 -16.14 -19.01 11.16
C ILE A 87 -15.17 -18.50 10.09
N TYR A 88 -15.68 -18.06 8.94
CA TYR A 88 -14.85 -17.56 7.86
C TYR A 88 -14.16 -16.25 8.23
N GLU A 89 -14.87 -15.33 8.90
CA GLU A 89 -14.29 -14.09 9.39
C GLU A 89 -13.15 -14.37 10.36
N PHE A 90 -13.37 -15.24 11.35
CA PHE A 90 -12.33 -15.64 12.29
C PHE A 90 -11.13 -16.29 11.58
N ALA A 91 -11.36 -17.24 10.69
CA ALA A 91 -10.30 -17.98 10.01
C ALA A 91 -9.52 -17.15 8.97
N LEU A 92 -10.15 -16.11 8.41
CA LEU A 92 -9.57 -15.30 7.34
C LEU A 92 -9.11 -13.91 7.80
N THR A 93 -9.24 -13.59 9.08
CA THR A 93 -8.63 -12.40 9.70
C THR A 93 -7.21 -12.71 10.14
N ASP A 94 -6.29 -11.80 9.84
CA ASP A 94 -4.91 -11.84 10.30
C ASP A 94 -4.83 -11.31 11.73
N CYS A 95 -4.37 -12.15 12.66
CA CYS A 95 -4.26 -11.79 14.07
C CYS A 95 -2.81 -11.67 14.53
N THR A 96 -1.84 -12.09 13.71
CA THR A 96 -0.46 -12.33 14.17
C THR A 96 0.57 -11.46 13.46
N SER A 97 0.23 -10.94 12.28
CA SER A 97 1.26 -10.55 11.34
C SER A 97 1.72 -9.10 11.44
N ASN A 98 0.97 -8.29 12.19
CA ASN A 98 1.32 -6.92 12.53
C ASN A 98 1.00 -6.60 13.99
N PRO A 99 1.74 -7.18 14.94
CA PRO A 99 1.46 -6.92 16.35
C PRO A 99 1.65 -5.43 16.67
N ALA A 100 0.99 -4.95 17.71
CA ALA A 100 1.11 -3.55 18.17
C ALA A 100 2.58 -3.14 18.46
N ASN A 101 3.46 -4.10 18.70
CA ASN A 101 4.85 -3.91 19.13
C ASN A 101 5.91 -4.17 18.05
N SER A 102 5.52 -4.49 16.80
CA SER A 102 6.51 -4.63 15.74
C SER A 102 7.05 -3.27 15.34
N ASP A 103 8.33 -3.06 15.63
CA ASP A 103 9.05 -1.92 15.06
C ASP A 103 9.05 -2.01 13.54
N ASN A 104 9.01 -0.87 12.87
CA ASN A 104 9.06 -0.82 11.43
C ASN A 104 10.49 -1.21 10.98
N LYS A 105 10.62 -2.49 10.61
CA LYS A 105 11.89 -3.10 10.20
C LYS A 105 12.48 -2.46 8.93
N THR A 106 11.66 -1.84 8.07
CA THR A 106 12.15 -1.25 6.82
C THR A 106 12.83 0.10 7.04
N ARG A 107 12.56 0.78 8.17
CA ARG A 107 13.16 2.09 8.50
C ARG A 107 14.53 2.02 9.14
N ARG A 108 14.79 0.97 9.92
CA ARG A 108 16.11 0.78 10.51
C ARG A 108 17.05 0.31 9.39
N GLY A 109 17.67 1.26 8.69
CA GLY A 109 18.66 1.05 7.63
C GLY A 109 19.91 0.24 8.04
N TYR A 110 19.89 -0.37 9.23
CA TYR A 110 20.88 -1.27 9.77
C TYR A 110 20.76 -2.65 9.14
N GLY A 111 21.31 -2.75 7.94
CA GLY A 111 21.76 -4.00 7.35
C GLY A 111 20.64 -4.90 6.85
N ARG A 112 20.90 -5.57 5.73
CA ARG A 112 20.12 -6.71 5.26
C ARG A 112 20.29 -7.87 6.24
N ASP A 113 19.73 -7.76 7.44
CA ASP A 113 19.68 -8.89 8.33
C ASP A 113 18.77 -9.92 7.65
N ARG A 114 19.39 -10.95 7.05
CA ARG A 114 18.70 -11.98 6.25
C ARG A 114 17.68 -12.75 7.11
N ASN A 115 17.80 -12.64 8.42
CA ASN A 115 16.90 -13.26 9.39
C ASN A 115 15.67 -12.41 9.72
N ASN A 116 15.56 -11.20 9.16
CA ASN A 116 14.47 -10.29 9.45
C ASN A 116 13.20 -10.65 8.66
N ARG A 117 12.75 -11.90 8.79
CA ARG A 117 11.48 -12.36 8.22
C ARG A 117 10.34 -11.60 8.92
N THR A 118 9.48 -10.98 8.12
CA THR A 118 8.19 -10.45 8.59
C THR A 118 7.42 -11.60 9.24
N PRO A 119 6.72 -11.39 10.37
CA PRO A 119 5.91 -12.44 10.98
C PRO A 119 4.98 -13.09 9.95
N SER A 120 4.89 -14.42 9.93
CA SER A 120 3.98 -15.13 9.04
C SER A 120 2.54 -14.73 9.34
N SER A 121 1.72 -14.58 8.30
CA SER A 121 0.28 -14.39 8.48
C SER A 121 -0.36 -15.72 8.88
N ASP A 122 -1.29 -15.68 9.84
CA ASP A 122 -2.10 -16.82 10.27
C ASP A 122 -3.42 -16.95 9.50
N ILE A 123 -3.64 -16.13 8.46
CA ILE A 123 -4.80 -16.25 7.58
C ILE A 123 -4.85 -17.67 6.99
N ALA A 124 -5.96 -18.38 7.24
CA ALA A 124 -6.16 -19.74 6.78
C ALA A 124 -6.58 -19.82 5.30
N PHE A 125 -5.73 -19.36 4.37
CA PHE A 125 -6.00 -19.43 2.92
C PHE A 125 -6.30 -20.84 2.40
N SER A 126 -5.85 -21.89 3.10
CA SER A 126 -6.19 -23.28 2.80
C SER A 126 -7.69 -23.53 2.85
N LEU A 127 -8.45 -22.80 3.69
CA LEU A 127 -9.90 -22.90 3.78
C LEU A 127 -10.57 -22.59 2.42
N LEU A 128 -10.10 -21.56 1.71
CA LEU A 128 -10.62 -21.18 0.39
C LEU A 128 -10.34 -22.23 -0.69
N ARG A 129 -9.41 -23.17 -0.45
CA ARG A 129 -9.04 -24.24 -1.37
C ARG A 129 -9.78 -25.55 -1.11
N THR A 130 -10.67 -25.59 -0.11
CA THR A 130 -11.37 -26.82 0.29
C THR A 130 -12.45 -27.23 -0.71
N CYS A 131 -13.38 -26.35 -1.06
CA CYS A 131 -14.41 -26.60 -2.06
C CYS A 131 -14.97 -25.30 -2.66
N ALA A 132 -15.67 -25.43 -3.80
CA ALA A 132 -16.28 -24.31 -4.50
C ALA A 132 -17.33 -23.55 -3.66
N ALA A 133 -18.08 -24.26 -2.80
CA ALA A 133 -19.08 -23.61 -1.94
C ALA A 133 -18.44 -22.67 -0.92
N VAL A 134 -17.38 -23.11 -0.24
CA VAL A 134 -16.60 -22.25 0.68
C VAL A 134 -15.97 -21.08 -0.07
N TYR A 135 -15.37 -21.35 -1.23
CA TYR A 135 -14.76 -20.30 -2.04
C TYR A 135 -15.80 -19.23 -2.43
N LEU A 136 -16.98 -19.60 -2.93
CA LEU A 136 -18.02 -18.66 -3.33
C LEU A 136 -18.54 -17.81 -2.15
N GLU A 137 -18.63 -18.38 -0.94
CA GLU A 137 -19.04 -17.63 0.25
C GLU A 137 -17.95 -16.69 0.79
N ALA A 138 -16.66 -17.05 0.64
CA ALA A 138 -15.59 -16.43 1.43
C ALA A 138 -14.41 -15.81 0.65
N TYR A 139 -14.31 -15.96 -0.68
CA TYR A 139 -13.11 -15.53 -1.44
C TYR A 139 -12.75 -14.05 -1.30
N ARG A 140 -13.72 -13.20 -0.95
CA ARG A 140 -13.52 -11.75 -0.77
C ARG A 140 -12.96 -11.40 0.61
N LEU A 141 -13.24 -12.23 1.60
CA LEU A 141 -12.99 -11.92 3.01
C LEU A 141 -11.52 -11.63 3.34
N PRO A 142 -10.50 -12.33 2.79
CA PRO A 142 -9.12 -12.05 3.15
C PRO A 142 -8.67 -10.61 2.87
N LEU A 143 -9.30 -9.92 1.92
CA LEU A 143 -8.95 -8.55 1.54
C LEU A 143 -9.93 -7.52 2.12
N LEU A 144 -11.17 -7.94 2.42
CA LEU A 144 -12.15 -7.09 3.09
C LEU A 144 -11.87 -6.94 4.58
N LEU A 145 -11.35 -8.00 5.22
CA LEU A 145 -11.14 -8.05 6.67
C LEU A 145 -9.78 -7.50 7.09
N ASN A 146 -8.76 -7.66 6.25
CA ASN A 146 -7.39 -7.34 6.61
C ASN A 146 -6.94 -6.03 5.96
N PRO A 147 -6.29 -5.14 6.71
CA PRO A 147 -5.74 -3.92 6.14
C PRO A 147 -4.60 -4.24 5.17
N LEU A 148 -4.46 -3.39 4.15
CA LEU A 148 -3.17 -3.27 3.50
C LEU A 148 -2.25 -2.44 4.41
N ILE A 149 -1.17 -3.05 4.87
CA ILE A 149 -0.16 -2.36 5.67
C ILE A 149 0.85 -1.73 4.71
N SER A 150 1.15 -0.44 4.91
CA SER A 150 2.16 0.32 4.19
C SER A 150 3.19 0.85 5.19
N SER A 151 4.38 0.27 5.17
CA SER A 151 5.50 0.67 6.05
C SER A 151 6.38 1.77 5.45
N ASP A 152 6.27 1.99 4.14
CA ASP A 152 7.08 2.92 3.35
C ASP A 152 6.34 3.27 2.05
N ILE A 153 6.47 4.53 1.61
CA ILE A 153 5.97 5.08 0.33
C ILE A 153 6.50 4.23 -0.84
N HIS A 154 7.72 3.69 -0.70
CA HIS A 154 8.44 3.20 -1.86
C HIS A 154 8.29 1.72 -2.19
N ASP A 155 8.07 0.77 -1.27
CA ASP A 155 7.80 -0.64 -1.64
C ASP A 155 7.42 -1.60 -0.48
N GLY A 156 7.14 -1.06 0.71
CA GLY A 156 6.96 -1.83 1.95
C GLY A 156 5.53 -2.27 2.23
N THR A 157 4.79 -2.80 1.25
CA THR A 157 3.38 -3.17 1.50
C THR A 157 3.16 -4.64 1.86
N ARG A 158 2.13 -4.87 2.67
CA ARG A 158 1.65 -6.21 3.02
C ARG A 158 0.11 -6.29 2.86
N PRO A 159 -0.41 -7.22 2.03
CA PRO A 159 0.31 -7.98 1.02
C PRO A 159 1.08 -7.08 0.03
N LYS A 160 2.05 -7.64 -0.68
CA LYS A 160 2.81 -6.88 -1.69
C LYS A 160 1.86 -6.44 -2.80
N LEU A 161 1.73 -5.14 -3.06
CA LEU A 161 0.77 -4.61 -4.04
C LEU A 161 1.01 -5.17 -5.44
N GLY A 162 2.27 -5.23 -5.90
CA GLY A 162 2.63 -5.85 -7.17
C GLY A 162 2.37 -7.37 -7.24
N SER A 163 2.00 -8.01 -6.12
CA SER A 163 1.58 -9.42 -6.08
C SER A 163 0.06 -9.62 -6.21
N LEU A 164 -0.73 -8.55 -6.14
CA LEU A 164 -2.18 -8.62 -6.20
C LEU A 164 -2.68 -8.69 -7.65
N ALA A 165 -3.81 -9.36 -7.85
CA ALA A 165 -4.63 -9.20 -9.04
C ALA A 165 -5.52 -7.94 -8.91
N PRO A 166 -6.00 -7.35 -10.02
CA PRO A 166 -6.85 -6.15 -9.99
C PRO A 166 -8.09 -6.33 -9.11
N TRP A 167 -8.76 -7.48 -9.22
CA TRP A 167 -9.93 -7.79 -8.41
C TRP A 167 -9.62 -7.86 -6.90
N GLN A 168 -8.39 -8.21 -6.54
CA GLN A 168 -7.95 -8.24 -5.15
C GLN A 168 -7.71 -6.82 -4.63
N PHE A 169 -7.05 -5.98 -5.42
CA PHE A 169 -6.85 -4.56 -5.10
C PHE A 169 -8.18 -3.82 -4.97
N ALA A 170 -9.17 -4.16 -5.81
CA ALA A 170 -10.52 -3.63 -5.72
C ALA A 170 -11.17 -3.91 -4.37
N LEU A 171 -10.86 -5.04 -3.72
CA LEU A 171 -11.46 -5.41 -2.44
C LEU A 171 -10.84 -4.73 -1.22
N ILE A 172 -9.69 -4.07 -1.36
CA ILE A 172 -9.05 -3.37 -0.24
C ILE A 172 -9.91 -2.17 0.13
N GLN A 173 -10.32 -2.14 1.40
CA GLN A 173 -11.13 -1.06 1.99
C GLN A 173 -10.55 -0.53 3.31
N SER A 174 -9.42 -1.09 3.75
CA SER A 174 -8.77 -0.75 5.01
C SER A 174 -7.28 -0.56 4.76
N LEU A 175 -6.73 0.55 5.26
CA LEU A 175 -5.31 0.88 5.16
C LEU A 175 -4.72 0.96 6.57
N GLU A 176 -3.51 0.46 6.74
CA GLU A 176 -2.67 0.72 7.90
C GLU A 176 -1.38 1.36 7.40
N VAL A 177 -1.13 2.60 7.79
CA VAL A 177 0.05 3.36 7.36
C VAL A 177 0.93 3.57 8.56
N GLU A 178 2.13 3.01 8.49
CA GLU A 178 3.18 3.29 9.45
C GLU A 178 3.99 4.46 8.90
N LEU A 179 4.20 5.51 9.67
CA LEU A 179 4.92 6.70 9.21
C LEU A 179 5.63 7.43 10.35
N GLN A 180 6.77 8.03 10.04
CA GLN A 180 7.40 8.97 10.96
C GLN A 180 6.47 10.16 11.12
N GLN A 181 6.49 10.78 12.29
CA GLN A 181 5.76 12.01 12.54
C GLN A 181 6.10 13.08 11.49
N ALA A 182 7.38 13.18 11.13
CA ALA A 182 7.85 14.03 10.02
C ALA A 182 7.12 13.73 8.71
N GLY A 183 7.00 12.45 8.32
CA GLY A 183 6.30 12.04 7.11
C GLY A 183 4.79 12.32 7.18
N LEU A 184 4.18 12.13 8.35
CA LEU A 184 2.77 12.46 8.58
C LEU A 184 2.51 13.93 8.28
N GLU A 185 3.37 14.81 8.79
CA GLU A 185 3.24 16.27 8.68
C GLU A 185 3.73 16.83 7.33
N ARG A 186 4.67 16.16 6.66
CA ARG A 186 5.27 16.60 5.38
C ARG A 186 4.51 16.11 4.14
N GLY A 187 3.33 15.53 4.32
CA GLY A 187 2.49 15.07 3.21
C GLY A 187 2.81 13.68 2.67
N ALA A 188 3.67 12.88 3.31
CA ALA A 188 3.80 11.47 2.94
C ALA A 188 2.48 10.72 3.08
N LEU A 189 1.66 11.09 4.08
CA LEU A 189 0.30 10.57 4.20
C LEU A 189 -0.54 10.95 2.98
N ARG A 190 -0.49 12.20 2.52
CA ARG A 190 -1.19 12.66 1.32
C ARG A 190 -0.78 11.85 0.11
N GLU A 191 0.52 11.73 -0.15
CA GLU A 191 1.05 10.95 -1.28
C GLU A 191 0.51 9.52 -1.27
N ILE A 192 0.53 8.87 -0.09
CA ILE A 192 -0.03 7.52 0.06
C ILE A 192 -1.53 7.52 -0.22
N LEU A 193 -2.31 8.44 0.33
CA LEU A 193 -3.78 8.46 0.19
C LEU A 193 -4.24 8.84 -1.23
N GLU A 194 -3.52 9.73 -1.92
CA GLU A 194 -3.78 10.12 -3.31
C GLU A 194 -3.69 8.90 -4.25
N GLU A 195 -2.75 7.98 -4.00
CA GLU A 195 -2.65 6.73 -4.78
C GLU A 195 -3.91 5.86 -4.70
N TRP A 196 -4.74 6.01 -3.67
CA TRP A 196 -5.95 5.20 -3.50
C TRP A 196 -7.19 5.75 -4.20
N GLN A 197 -7.15 7.02 -4.62
CA GLN A 197 -8.25 7.68 -5.34
C GLN A 197 -9.60 7.50 -4.62
N ALA A 198 -9.66 7.90 -3.35
CA ALA A 198 -10.83 7.66 -2.49
C ALA A 198 -12.15 8.19 -3.09
N ASN A 199 -12.12 9.34 -3.75
CA ASN A 199 -13.29 9.93 -4.42
C ASN A 199 -13.80 9.08 -5.59
N GLU A 200 -12.91 8.49 -6.38
CA GLU A 200 -13.30 7.62 -7.48
C GLU A 200 -13.87 6.29 -6.95
N ARG A 201 -13.30 5.76 -5.86
CA ARG A 201 -13.87 4.59 -5.16
C ARG A 201 -15.25 4.90 -4.58
N HIS A 202 -15.44 6.09 -4.02
CA HIS A 202 -16.73 6.57 -3.51
C HIS A 202 -17.80 6.64 -4.60
N ALA A 203 -17.44 7.18 -5.77
CA ALA A 203 -18.32 7.26 -6.93
C ALA A 203 -18.67 5.88 -7.54
N GLY A 204 -17.95 4.84 -7.12
CA GLY A 204 -18.02 3.51 -7.70
C GLY A 204 -17.14 3.45 -8.94
N ALA A 205 -16.04 2.72 -8.88
CA ALA A 205 -15.12 2.59 -9.99
C ALA A 205 -14.68 1.14 -10.16
N TYR A 206 -14.18 0.78 -11.33
CA TYR A 206 -13.52 -0.51 -11.53
C TYR A 206 -12.02 -0.41 -11.33
N VAL A 207 -11.40 -1.51 -10.95
CA VAL A 207 -9.95 -1.64 -10.98
C VAL A 207 -9.55 -2.44 -12.23
N ALA A 208 -8.76 -1.81 -13.09
CA ALA A 208 -8.13 -2.43 -14.25
C ALA A 208 -6.63 -2.67 -13.99
N PRO A 209 -6.00 -3.66 -14.64
CA PRO A 209 -4.55 -3.76 -14.68
C PRO A 209 -3.88 -2.47 -15.21
N ARG A 210 -2.71 -2.10 -14.70
CA ARG A 210 -1.95 -0.87 -15.04
C ARG A 210 -1.32 -0.84 -16.43
N PHE A 211 -1.71 -1.71 -17.35
CA PHE A 211 -1.01 -1.87 -18.64
C PHE A 211 -1.17 -0.68 -19.60
N TYR A 212 -1.85 0.41 -19.21
CA TYR A 212 -2.29 1.47 -20.11
C TYR A 212 -1.81 2.86 -19.71
N GLN A 213 -0.71 2.92 -18.95
CA GLN A 213 -0.17 4.13 -18.34
C GLN A 213 0.29 5.24 -19.31
N GLN A 214 0.04 5.14 -20.61
CA GLN A 214 0.43 6.16 -21.56
C GLN A 214 -0.77 6.58 -22.42
N TYR A 215 -1.22 7.83 -22.20
CA TYR A 215 -1.78 8.75 -23.19
C TYR A 215 -3.23 9.24 -23.17
N LYS A 216 -4.07 9.00 -22.14
CA LYS A 216 -5.38 9.71 -22.06
C LYS A 216 -5.73 10.20 -20.66
N GLY A 217 -6.02 11.51 -20.55
CA GLY A 217 -6.41 12.20 -19.31
C GLY A 217 -7.75 11.80 -18.68
N THR A 218 -8.32 10.66 -19.07
CA THR A 218 -9.52 10.05 -18.47
C THR A 218 -9.19 9.11 -17.31
N LEU A 219 -7.97 8.55 -17.26
CA LEU A 219 -7.57 7.56 -16.26
C LEU A 219 -6.79 8.19 -15.10
N CYS A 220 -7.12 7.81 -13.87
CA CYS A 220 -6.36 8.17 -12.68
C CYS A 220 -5.36 7.02 -12.35
N PRO A 221 -4.04 7.23 -12.52
CA PRO A 221 -3.08 6.18 -12.27
C PRO A 221 -2.92 5.92 -10.76
N THR A 222 -2.93 4.65 -10.36
CA THR A 222 -2.36 4.22 -9.08
C THR A 222 -1.01 3.54 -9.33
N LYS A 223 -0.18 3.34 -8.29
CA LYS A 223 1.15 2.76 -8.44
C LYS A 223 1.16 1.33 -9.02
N TYR A 224 0.05 0.59 -8.97
CA TYR A 224 0.01 -0.79 -9.49
C TYR A 224 -1.23 -1.13 -10.33
N PHE A 225 -2.24 -0.27 -10.34
CA PHE A 225 -3.51 -0.49 -11.02
C PHE A 225 -4.08 0.81 -11.61
N GLU A 226 -5.11 0.71 -12.44
CA GLU A 226 -5.87 1.85 -12.95
C GLU A 226 -7.30 1.82 -12.41
N ILE A 227 -7.86 3.00 -12.19
CA ILE A 227 -9.24 3.16 -11.74
C ILE A 227 -10.08 3.73 -12.90
N VAL A 228 -11.09 2.97 -13.31
CA VAL A 228 -12.03 3.34 -14.38
C VAL A 228 -13.29 3.92 -13.74
N LYS A 229 -13.57 5.19 -14.03
CA LYS A 229 -14.63 5.96 -13.36
C LYS A 229 -16.03 5.50 -13.77
N ALA A 230 -16.99 5.48 -12.84
CA ALA A 230 -18.39 5.19 -13.15
C ALA A 230 -18.96 6.11 -14.23
N SER A 231 -18.54 7.39 -14.27
CA SER A 231 -19.03 8.38 -15.23
C SER A 231 -18.73 8.03 -16.69
N GLU A 232 -17.76 7.14 -16.92
CA GLU A 232 -17.37 6.70 -18.26
C GLU A 232 -18.18 5.48 -18.72
N LEU A 233 -19.04 4.93 -17.86
CA LEU A 233 -19.89 3.78 -18.15
C LEU A 233 -21.26 4.21 -18.65
N VAL A 234 -21.85 3.39 -19.53
CA VAL A 234 -23.11 3.69 -20.24
C VAL A 234 -24.30 3.91 -19.31
N ASP A 235 -24.32 3.30 -18.12
CA ASP A 235 -25.43 3.35 -17.16
C ASP A 235 -25.07 4.02 -15.82
N GLY A 236 -23.83 4.48 -15.66
CA GLY A 236 -23.30 5.10 -14.44
C GLY A 236 -23.35 4.21 -13.20
N LYS A 237 -23.52 2.89 -13.34
CA LYS A 237 -23.61 1.97 -12.20
C LYS A 237 -22.63 0.83 -12.34
N CYS A 238 -21.69 0.76 -11.40
CA CYS A 238 -20.71 -0.32 -11.36
C CYS A 238 -21.24 -1.53 -10.58
N ARG A 239 -21.12 -2.75 -11.12
CA ARG A 239 -21.41 -4.00 -10.38
C ARG A 239 -20.26 -5.00 -10.52
N ASP A 240 -20.10 -5.82 -9.49
CA ASP A 240 -19.12 -6.90 -9.56
C ASP A 240 -19.52 -7.89 -10.66
N GLY A 241 -18.57 -8.21 -11.53
CA GLY A 241 -18.79 -9.15 -12.63
C GLY A 241 -19.24 -8.49 -13.94
N ASP A 242 -19.43 -7.16 -13.95
CA ASP A 242 -19.71 -6.43 -15.19
C ASP A 242 -18.55 -6.61 -16.17
N GLN A 243 -18.90 -6.86 -17.44
CA GLN A 243 -17.92 -6.96 -18.51
C GLN A 243 -17.41 -5.58 -18.87
N VAL A 244 -16.11 -5.39 -18.70
CA VAL A 244 -15.37 -4.23 -19.16
C VAL A 244 -14.48 -4.64 -20.32
N THR A 245 -14.37 -3.78 -21.31
CA THR A 245 -13.37 -3.94 -22.36
C THR A 245 -12.07 -3.39 -21.81
N LEU A 246 -11.11 -4.26 -21.53
CA LEU A 246 -9.76 -3.79 -21.21
C LEU A 246 -9.21 -3.09 -22.46
N PRO A 247 -8.65 -1.88 -22.33
CA PRO A 247 -8.06 -1.20 -23.47
C PRO A 247 -7.05 -2.14 -24.17
N ASP A 248 -6.94 -2.08 -25.49
CA ASP A 248 -5.87 -2.79 -26.19
C ASP A 248 -4.68 -1.83 -26.36
N LYS A 249 -3.46 -2.28 -26.06
CA LYS A 249 -2.25 -1.49 -26.31
C LYS A 249 -2.00 -1.29 -27.82
N SER A 250 -2.59 -2.10 -28.71
CA SER A 250 -2.55 -1.85 -30.17
C SER A 250 -3.16 -0.48 -30.55
N SER A 251 -4.03 0.08 -29.70
CA SER A 251 -4.55 1.45 -29.81
C SER A 251 -3.47 2.53 -29.60
N LEU A 252 -2.31 2.17 -29.05
CA LEU A 252 -1.27 3.07 -28.53
C LEU A 252 0.03 3.02 -29.34
N CYS A 253 0.17 2.09 -30.29
CA CYS A 253 1.34 2.03 -31.16
C CYS A 253 1.14 2.94 -32.39
N PHE A 254 2.17 3.69 -32.76
CA PHE A 254 2.20 4.56 -33.96
C PHE A 254 2.20 3.79 -35.29
N TYR A 255 2.18 2.45 -35.25
CA TYR A 255 2.11 1.61 -36.44
C TYR A 255 0.65 1.40 -36.86
N ASP A 256 0.44 1.40 -38.17
CA ASP A 256 -0.83 1.35 -38.89
C ASP A 256 -1.99 0.66 -38.14
N GLN A 257 -2.97 1.47 -37.71
CA GLN A 257 -4.13 1.11 -36.88
C GLN A 257 -5.16 0.20 -37.56
N SER A 258 -4.88 -0.27 -38.79
CA SER A 258 -5.83 -1.02 -39.60
C SER A 258 -5.99 -2.49 -39.19
N PHE A 259 -5.09 -3.04 -38.37
CA PHE A 259 -5.16 -4.44 -37.93
C PHE A 259 -5.57 -4.57 -36.45
N LEU A 260 -6.89 -4.73 -36.25
CA LEU A 260 -7.54 -5.40 -35.11
C LEU A 260 -7.41 -4.75 -33.72
N ARG A 261 -8.24 -3.73 -33.47
CA ARG A 261 -8.68 -3.35 -32.11
C ARG A 261 -9.65 -4.39 -31.56
N VAL A 262 -9.16 -5.47 -30.98
CA VAL A 262 -10.02 -6.41 -30.23
C VAL A 262 -9.66 -6.28 -28.76
N GLY A 263 -10.27 -5.29 -28.10
CA GLY A 263 -10.18 -5.19 -26.65
C GLY A 263 -10.63 -6.49 -26.01
N LEU A 264 -9.85 -6.98 -25.04
CA LEU A 264 -10.15 -8.22 -24.35
C LEU A 264 -11.28 -7.96 -23.34
N PRO A 265 -12.46 -8.60 -23.50
CA PRO A 265 -13.51 -8.47 -22.50
C PRO A 265 -13.08 -9.22 -21.24
N ALA A 266 -13.12 -8.54 -20.10
CA ALA A 266 -12.89 -9.13 -18.79
C ALA A 266 -13.97 -8.66 -17.83
N ARG A 267 -14.26 -9.44 -16.80
CA ARG A 267 -15.19 -9.07 -15.74
C ARG A 267 -14.46 -8.35 -14.62
N ALA A 268 -14.92 -7.15 -14.28
CA ALA A 268 -14.28 -6.33 -13.26
C ALA A 268 -14.92 -6.50 -11.88
N MET A 269 -14.14 -6.19 -10.84
CA MET A 269 -14.67 -5.96 -9.51
C MET A 269 -14.78 -4.47 -9.24
N VAL A 270 -15.83 -4.05 -8.55
CA VAL A 270 -15.98 -2.66 -8.11
C VAL A 270 -14.97 -2.40 -6.99
N ALA A 271 -14.20 -1.33 -7.13
CA ALA A 271 -13.30 -0.81 -6.12
C ALA A 271 -14.12 -0.44 -4.88
N ARG A 272 -13.78 -1.05 -3.75
CA ARG A 272 -14.45 -0.79 -2.48
C ARG A 272 -14.03 0.59 -1.96
N PRO A 273 -14.97 1.34 -1.37
CA PRO A 273 -14.64 2.53 -0.64
C PRO A 273 -13.64 2.27 0.49
N LEU A 274 -12.79 3.26 0.78
CA LEU A 274 -11.93 3.20 1.96
C LEU A 274 -12.77 3.52 3.19
N THR A 275 -12.96 2.52 4.05
CA THR A 275 -13.80 2.65 5.24
C THR A 275 -13.02 2.67 6.54
N ARG A 276 -11.75 2.27 6.52
CA ARG A 276 -10.88 2.21 7.69
C ARG A 276 -9.47 2.71 7.36
N LEU A 277 -8.93 3.54 8.23
CA LEU A 277 -7.54 3.99 8.18
C LEU A 277 -6.93 3.86 9.57
N THR A 278 -5.76 3.23 9.64
CA THR A 278 -4.95 3.15 10.85
C THR A 278 -3.65 3.90 10.60
N LEU A 279 -3.32 4.88 11.43
CA LEU A 279 -2.03 5.55 11.42
C LEU A 279 -1.22 5.05 12.61
N ARG A 280 0.00 4.59 12.35
CA ARG A 280 0.89 4.04 13.36
C ARG A 280 2.17 4.86 13.45
N LEU A 281 2.44 5.37 14.66
CA LEU A 281 3.71 5.99 15.04
C LEU A 281 4.36 5.09 16.09
N SER A 282 5.49 4.48 15.75
CA SER A 282 6.30 3.71 16.69
C SER A 282 7.10 4.63 17.62
N ARG A 283 7.73 4.04 18.64
CA ARG A 283 8.52 4.75 19.66
C ARG A 283 9.64 5.64 19.14
N THR A 284 10.19 5.35 17.96
CA THR A 284 11.25 6.16 17.30
C THR A 284 10.72 7.06 16.18
N ASP A 285 9.41 7.10 15.96
CA ASP A 285 8.81 7.89 14.87
C ASP A 285 8.53 9.35 15.27
N TRP A 286 8.62 9.70 16.56
CA TRP A 286 8.34 11.05 17.08
C TRP A 286 9.48 12.03 16.83
N TRP A 287 9.22 13.33 16.67
CA TRP A 287 10.32 14.31 16.57
C TRP A 287 11.26 14.32 17.78
N THR A 288 10.70 14.14 18.97
CA THR A 288 11.38 14.30 20.28
C THR A 288 11.58 12.96 20.96
N TRP A 289 11.71 11.86 20.19
CA TRP A 289 11.84 10.51 20.75
C TRP A 289 13.12 10.34 21.60
N THR A 290 14.20 11.04 21.25
CA THR A 290 15.49 11.04 21.97
C THR A 290 15.57 12.02 23.14
N ASP A 291 14.65 13.00 23.21
CA ASP A 291 14.71 14.05 24.24
C ASP A 291 14.48 13.50 25.65
N ASP A 292 14.99 14.21 26.66
CA ASP A 292 14.81 13.83 28.07
C ASP A 292 13.32 13.64 28.39
N PRO A 293 12.90 12.46 28.89
CA PRO A 293 11.52 12.21 29.29
C PRO A 293 11.02 13.19 30.36
N ASN A 294 11.90 13.77 31.17
CA ASN A 294 11.53 14.70 32.24
C ASN A 294 11.65 16.18 31.83
N CYS A 295 11.93 16.46 30.56
CA CYS A 295 12.05 17.84 30.07
C CYS A 295 10.71 18.57 30.24
N THR A 296 10.75 19.80 30.76
CA THR A 296 9.58 20.68 30.90
C THR A 296 9.40 21.64 29.73
N ASP A 297 10.38 21.69 28.81
CA ASP A 297 10.29 22.49 27.59
C ASP A 297 9.32 21.81 26.62
N GLY A 298 8.21 22.49 26.31
CA GLY A 298 7.17 21.98 25.42
C GLY A 298 7.67 21.70 24.00
N ALA A 299 8.77 22.32 23.57
CA ALA A 299 9.39 22.01 22.28
C ALA A 299 10.10 20.64 22.27
N ARG A 300 10.47 20.10 23.43
CA ARG A 300 11.22 18.83 23.61
C ARG A 300 10.37 17.69 24.15
N GLN A 301 9.07 17.94 24.35
CA GLN A 301 8.09 16.93 24.73
C GLN A 301 7.43 16.31 23.50
N LEU A 302 6.76 15.16 23.67
CA LEU A 302 5.89 14.62 22.61
C LEU A 302 4.74 15.61 22.33
N GLY A 303 4.58 15.98 21.07
CA GLY A 303 3.47 16.81 20.59
C GLY A 303 2.99 16.29 19.26
N LEU A 304 1.67 16.18 19.07
CA LEU A 304 1.04 15.79 17.81
C LEU A 304 -0.36 16.41 17.78
N ASP A 305 -0.72 17.06 16.68
CA ASP A 305 -2.07 17.61 16.51
C ASP A 305 -2.43 17.67 15.01
N PRO A 306 -3.69 17.37 14.61
CA PRO A 306 -4.11 17.42 13.21
C PRO A 306 -4.15 18.82 12.60
N ALA A 307 -4.11 19.88 13.40
CA ALA A 307 -4.15 21.27 12.92
C ALA A 307 -2.80 21.94 12.81
N CYS A 308 -1.69 21.27 13.14
CA CYS A 308 -0.36 21.88 13.03
C CYS A 308 0.71 20.89 12.58
N GLY A 309 1.91 21.43 12.37
CA GLY A 309 3.04 20.71 11.80
C GLY A 309 3.14 20.92 10.30
N THR A 310 4.31 21.35 9.85
CA THR A 310 4.65 21.48 8.42
C THR A 310 5.61 20.39 7.96
N GLY A 311 6.05 19.52 8.88
CA GLY A 311 6.96 18.41 8.63
C GLY A 311 8.43 18.80 8.56
N TRP A 312 8.77 20.06 8.86
CA TRP A 312 10.16 20.50 9.01
C TRP A 312 10.66 20.28 10.45
N ALA A 313 11.96 20.01 10.57
CA ALA A 313 12.58 19.61 11.84
C ALA A 313 12.77 20.78 12.82
N ASP A 314 12.72 22.03 12.34
CA ASP A 314 12.89 23.20 13.19
C ASP A 314 11.74 23.33 14.20
N ALA A 315 12.07 23.80 15.40
CA ALA A 315 11.15 23.88 16.51
C ALA A 315 9.92 24.78 16.24
N ALA A 316 10.06 25.76 15.34
CA ALA A 316 8.97 26.65 14.95
C ALA A 316 7.95 25.98 14.02
N SER A 317 8.38 24.95 13.29
CA SER A 317 7.60 24.27 12.26
C SER A 317 6.97 22.95 12.72
N ARG A 318 7.57 22.28 13.72
CA ARG A 318 7.04 21.03 14.29
C ARG A 318 5.97 21.30 15.36
N PRO A 319 4.98 20.40 15.54
CA PRO A 319 4.05 20.48 16.65
C PRO A 319 4.77 20.40 17.99
N THR A 320 4.63 21.43 18.81
CA THR A 320 5.10 21.42 20.20
C THR A 320 3.99 20.99 21.15
N ALA A 321 4.36 20.46 22.33
CA ALA A 321 3.37 20.11 23.35
C ALA A 321 2.55 21.33 23.80
N THR A 322 3.18 22.52 23.85
CA THR A 322 2.51 23.79 24.19
C THR A 322 1.43 24.15 23.17
N GLN A 323 1.75 24.13 21.87
CA GLN A 323 0.77 24.40 20.81
C GLN A 323 -0.37 23.38 20.82
N MET A 324 -0.05 22.09 20.98
CA MET A 324 -1.05 21.02 21.07
C MET A 324 -2.01 21.24 22.25
N LEU A 325 -1.49 21.60 23.43
CA LEU A 325 -2.30 21.89 24.62
C LEU A 325 -3.20 23.11 24.42
N GLU A 326 -2.68 24.16 23.80
CA GLU A 326 -3.43 25.37 23.48
C GLU A 326 -4.59 25.07 22.52
N LEU A 327 -4.33 24.37 21.42
CA LEU A 327 -5.36 23.95 20.47
C LEU A 327 -6.42 23.06 21.12
N ALA A 328 -6.00 22.14 21.99
CA ALA A 328 -6.94 21.31 22.75
C ALA A 328 -7.80 22.13 23.72
N ALA A 329 -7.23 23.13 24.39
CA ALA A 329 -7.97 24.05 25.25
C ALA A 329 -9.03 24.84 24.46
N GLN A 330 -8.64 25.41 23.31
CA GLN A 330 -9.55 26.12 22.42
C GLN A 330 -10.73 25.23 21.99
N ARG A 331 -10.47 23.97 21.59
CA ARG A 331 -11.54 23.02 21.24
C ARG A 331 -12.48 22.72 22.40
N ARG A 332 -11.97 22.60 23.63
CA ARG A 332 -12.77 22.36 24.85
C ARG A 332 -13.66 23.55 25.21
N GLU A 333 -13.23 24.76 24.87
CA GLU A 333 -14.04 25.99 25.02
C GLU A 333 -15.15 26.12 23.96
N GLY A 334 -15.21 25.19 23.00
CA GLY A 334 -16.18 25.22 21.91
C GLY A 334 -15.72 26.05 20.70
N ASN A 335 -14.47 26.50 20.68
CA ASN A 335 -13.89 27.11 19.48
C ASN A 335 -13.68 26.00 18.43
N SER A 336 -14.60 25.94 17.47
CA SER A 336 -14.53 24.97 16.38
C SER A 336 -13.42 25.36 15.42
N ILE A 337 -12.46 24.46 15.20
CA ILE A 337 -11.55 24.56 14.06
C ILE A 337 -12.41 24.27 12.83
N MET A 338 -12.79 25.32 12.10
CA MET A 338 -13.79 25.18 11.04
C MET A 338 -13.38 24.17 9.98
N ARG A 339 -12.10 24.13 9.58
CA ARG A 339 -11.50 23.12 8.70
C ARG A 339 -10.00 23.04 8.91
N TYR A 340 -9.43 21.86 8.75
CA TYR A 340 -8.00 21.68 8.60
C TYR A 340 -7.59 22.18 7.20
N THR A 341 -6.50 22.94 7.12
CA THR A 341 -5.93 23.40 5.85
C THR A 341 -4.47 23.01 5.80
N SER A 342 -4.04 22.32 4.73
CA SER A 342 -2.64 21.98 4.47
C SER A 342 -1.94 21.21 5.62
N THR A 343 -2.69 20.41 6.37
CA THR A 343 -2.22 19.61 7.50
C THR A 343 -2.68 18.17 7.32
N TRP A 344 -2.08 17.23 8.05
CA TRP A 344 -2.47 15.82 7.93
C TRP A 344 -3.94 15.57 8.31
N GLY A 345 -4.54 16.42 9.17
CA GLY A 345 -5.98 16.39 9.45
C GLY A 345 -6.84 16.68 8.22
N ALA A 346 -6.36 17.51 7.28
CA ALA A 346 -7.04 17.80 6.01
C ALA A 346 -6.97 16.60 5.05
N GLU A 347 -5.90 15.80 5.11
CA GLU A 347 -5.77 14.59 4.28
C GLU A 347 -6.75 13.50 4.72
N ILE A 348 -7.06 13.41 6.02
CA ILE A 348 -8.12 12.53 6.55
C ILE A 348 -9.51 12.96 6.06
N ALA A 349 -9.76 14.28 5.98
CA ALA A 349 -11.04 14.83 5.57
C ALA A 349 -11.43 14.42 4.14
N GLN A 350 -10.45 14.20 3.26
CA GLN A 350 -10.63 13.79 1.86
C GLN A 350 -11.08 12.33 1.67
N LEU A 351 -11.34 11.58 2.75
CA LEU A 351 -11.80 10.19 2.70
C LEU A 351 -13.31 10.11 2.97
N PRO A 352 -14.18 10.28 1.95
CA PRO A 352 -15.64 10.49 2.14
C PRO A 352 -16.37 9.31 2.79
N ASP A 353 -15.85 8.09 2.61
CA ASP A 353 -16.43 6.86 3.13
C ASP A 353 -15.79 6.37 4.43
N LEU A 354 -14.84 7.13 4.98
CA LEU A 354 -14.12 6.72 6.18
C LEU A 354 -15.11 6.58 7.35
N LYS A 355 -15.16 5.38 7.92
CA LYS A 355 -16.03 5.05 9.06
C LYS A 355 -15.26 5.03 10.37
N GLN A 356 -13.98 4.67 10.29
CA GLN A 356 -13.10 4.53 11.44
C GLN A 356 -11.71 5.04 11.08
N LEU A 357 -11.19 5.94 11.92
CA LEU A 357 -9.77 6.26 12.00
C LEU A 357 -9.23 5.69 13.31
N GLU A 358 -8.11 5.00 13.25
CA GLU A 358 -7.40 4.49 14.42
C GLU A 358 -5.99 5.08 14.46
N LEU A 359 -5.59 5.56 15.64
CA LEU A 359 -4.22 6.02 15.90
C LEU A 359 -3.56 5.06 16.86
N VAL A 360 -2.49 4.41 16.41
CA VAL A 360 -1.64 3.53 17.22
C VAL A 360 -0.38 4.31 17.57
N LEU A 361 -0.34 4.84 18.79
CA LEU A 361 0.73 5.70 19.28
C LEU A 361 1.58 4.93 20.29
N GLU A 362 2.83 4.65 19.94
CA GLU A 362 3.78 3.93 20.79
C GLU A 362 4.91 4.88 21.24
N THR A 363 5.32 4.80 22.50
CA THR A 363 6.54 5.46 22.99
C THR A 363 7.28 4.61 24.03
N PHE A 364 8.44 5.09 24.46
CA PHE A 364 9.20 4.48 25.55
C PHE A 364 8.47 4.68 26.90
N GLY A 365 8.53 3.69 27.79
CA GLY A 365 7.82 3.71 29.07
C GLY A 365 8.04 4.98 29.90
N ASP A 366 9.25 5.54 29.84
CA ASP A 366 9.66 6.75 30.56
C ASP A 366 8.90 8.01 30.09
N LYS A 367 8.48 8.02 28.81
CA LYS A 367 7.69 9.10 28.19
C LYS A 367 6.18 8.87 28.30
N LYS A 368 5.72 7.90 29.11
CA LYS A 368 4.30 7.58 29.31
C LYS A 368 3.43 8.82 29.58
N HIS A 369 3.86 9.70 30.48
CA HIS A 369 3.09 10.89 30.85
C HIS A 369 2.97 11.89 29.69
N GLN A 370 4.00 12.00 28.84
CA GLN A 370 3.96 12.81 27.62
C GLN A 370 2.96 12.21 26.63
N LEU A 371 2.96 10.88 26.45
CA LEU A 371 1.97 10.19 25.61
C LEU A 371 0.55 10.34 26.14
N GLU A 372 0.35 10.27 27.46
CA GLU A 372 -0.97 10.53 28.08
C GLU A 372 -1.46 11.95 27.80
N THR A 373 -0.55 12.92 27.79
CA THR A 373 -0.87 14.31 27.40
C THR A 373 -1.32 14.39 25.94
N VAL A 374 -0.62 13.73 25.01
CA VAL A 374 -1.03 13.64 23.59
C VAL A 374 -2.41 13.00 23.46
N VAL A 375 -2.66 11.89 24.16
CA VAL A 375 -3.95 11.19 24.16
C VAL A 375 -5.08 12.08 24.68
N ASP A 376 -4.85 12.84 25.75
CA ASP A 376 -5.84 13.74 26.34
C ASP A 376 -6.19 14.92 25.42
N CYS A 377 -5.22 15.40 24.63
CA CYS A 377 -5.48 16.35 23.55
C CYS A 377 -6.23 15.68 22.40
N ALA A 378 -5.87 14.45 22.02
CA ALA A 378 -6.49 13.71 20.92
C ALA A 378 -7.98 13.43 21.11
N LYS A 379 -8.44 13.27 22.36
CA LYS A 379 -9.88 13.16 22.69
C LYS A 379 -10.71 14.37 22.24
N THR A 380 -10.07 15.52 21.99
CA THR A 380 -10.73 16.74 21.52
C THR A 380 -10.81 16.85 19.99
N TRP A 381 -10.10 15.98 19.26
CA TRP A 381 -10.02 16.06 17.81
C TRP A 381 -11.33 15.64 17.15
N ARG A 382 -11.63 16.34 16.06
CA ARG A 382 -12.79 16.11 15.18
C ARG A 382 -12.30 16.22 13.75
N PHE A 383 -12.69 15.28 12.89
CA PHE A 383 -12.29 15.29 11.48
C PHE A 383 -13.54 15.44 10.61
N PRO A 384 -13.93 16.67 10.22
CA PRO A 384 -15.02 16.83 9.27
C PRO A 384 -14.64 16.15 7.95
N LEU A 385 -15.52 15.32 7.41
CA LEU A 385 -15.30 14.63 6.14
C LEU A 385 -15.87 15.49 5.00
N ASP A 386 -15.01 15.79 4.03
CA ASP A 386 -15.35 16.69 2.91
C ASP A 386 -16.57 16.19 2.13
N ASP A 387 -17.37 17.14 1.67
CA ASP A 387 -18.61 16.90 0.91
C ASP A 387 -19.64 15.99 1.62
N THR A 388 -19.52 15.81 2.93
CA THR A 388 -20.50 15.08 3.74
C THR A 388 -20.99 15.90 4.94
N ASN A 389 -22.08 15.45 5.56
CA ASN A 389 -22.54 15.93 6.87
C ASN A 389 -22.02 15.05 8.02
N CYS A 390 -20.86 14.43 7.83
CA CYS A 390 -20.27 13.52 8.78
C CYS A 390 -18.91 14.05 9.25
N GLU A 391 -18.54 13.65 10.45
CA GLU A 391 -17.22 13.87 11.02
C GLU A 391 -16.76 12.59 11.72
N LEU A 392 -15.45 12.42 11.89
CA LEU A 392 -14.92 11.43 12.81
C LEU A 392 -14.72 12.07 14.19
N VAL A 393 -15.27 11.45 15.23
CA VAL A 393 -15.12 11.88 16.63
C VAL A 393 -14.59 10.74 17.46
N TRP A 394 -13.83 11.06 18.52
CA TRP A 394 -13.34 10.06 19.46
C TRP A 394 -14.49 9.18 19.98
N ASP A 395 -14.29 7.87 19.98
CA ASP A 395 -15.35 6.90 20.28
C ASP A 395 -15.59 6.66 21.78
N GLY A 396 -14.91 7.41 22.65
CA GLY A 396 -15.02 7.30 24.10
C GLY A 396 -14.09 6.26 24.73
N LEU A 397 -13.30 5.52 23.94
CA LEU A 397 -12.40 4.48 24.42
C LEU A 397 -10.94 4.79 24.06
N VAL A 398 -10.04 4.41 24.97
CA VAL A 398 -8.60 4.39 24.72
C VAL A 398 -8.12 3.02 25.17
N GLU A 399 -7.57 2.24 24.24
CA GLU A 399 -6.95 0.97 24.61
C GLU A 399 -5.51 1.23 25.04
N THR A 400 -5.14 0.60 26.14
CA THR A 400 -3.78 0.67 26.68
C THR A 400 -3.16 -0.69 26.52
N GLN A 401 -1.99 -0.73 25.88
CA GLN A 401 -1.18 -1.94 25.82
C GLN A 401 0.22 -1.60 26.31
N ASN A 402 0.76 -2.49 27.13
CA ASN A 402 2.10 -2.34 27.70
C ASN A 402 2.91 -3.56 27.33
N TRP A 403 4.09 -3.32 26.79
CA TRP A 403 5.02 -4.38 26.42
C TRP A 403 6.27 -4.21 27.25
N SER A 404 6.50 -5.15 28.17
CA SER A 404 7.86 -5.37 28.66
C SER A 404 8.47 -6.37 27.70
N GLY A 405 9.54 -5.99 27.01
CA GLY A 405 10.31 -6.92 26.19
C GLY A 405 10.70 -8.08 27.08
N GLY A 406 9.96 -9.19 26.97
CA GLY A 406 10.22 -10.42 27.69
C GLY A 406 11.69 -10.69 27.48
N ARG A 407 12.45 -10.82 28.59
CA ARG A 407 13.90 -10.94 28.62
C ARG A 407 14.26 -11.82 27.44
N THR A 408 14.75 -11.22 26.35
CA THR A 408 15.39 -11.98 25.31
C THR A 408 16.62 -12.44 26.06
N GLU A 409 16.52 -13.60 26.68
CA GLU A 409 17.70 -14.37 27.03
C GLU A 409 18.37 -14.48 25.68
N PHE A 410 19.33 -13.56 25.47
CA PHE A 410 20.39 -13.75 24.53
C PHE A 410 20.92 -15.11 24.96
N PHE A 411 20.42 -16.16 24.31
CA PHE A 411 21.08 -17.44 24.31
C PHE A 411 22.48 -17.07 23.87
N SER A 412 23.39 -17.06 24.83
CA SER A 412 24.79 -16.78 24.60
C SER A 412 25.18 -17.66 23.43
N ARG A 413 25.74 -17.03 22.39
CA ARG A 413 26.12 -17.63 21.12
C ARG A 413 26.98 -18.90 21.29
N ASP A 414 27.49 -19.15 22.50
CA ASP A 414 28.22 -20.33 22.91
C ASP A 414 27.38 -21.62 23.06
N GLU A 415 26.03 -21.56 23.13
CA GLU A 415 25.18 -22.78 23.22
C GLU A 415 24.64 -23.27 21.86
N ALA A 416 24.78 -22.49 20.77
CA ALA A 416 24.24 -22.84 19.45
C ALA A 416 25.15 -23.75 18.61
N HIS A 417 26.30 -24.18 19.14
CA HIS A 417 27.27 -25.03 18.43
C HIS A 417 27.11 -26.55 18.66
N ASN A 418 26.00 -27.00 19.25
CA ASN A 418 25.81 -28.41 19.59
C ASN A 418 24.61 -29.11 18.92
N TYR A 419 24.13 -28.58 17.78
CA TYR A 419 23.25 -29.35 16.91
C TYR A 419 24.08 -29.96 15.78
N ASP A 420 24.34 -31.23 16.01
CA ASP A 420 25.00 -32.25 15.21
C ASP A 420 24.53 -32.26 13.76
N ASP A 421 25.51 -32.30 12.88
CA ASP A 421 25.47 -32.23 11.42
C ASP A 421 25.18 -33.64 10.88
N SER A 422 23.94 -34.12 11.02
CA SER A 422 23.53 -35.33 10.32
C SER A 422 23.10 -34.97 8.90
N GLU A 423 24.07 -35.05 8.00
CA GLU A 423 23.98 -35.01 6.55
C GLU A 423 22.82 -35.89 6.03
N ASP A 424 21.77 -35.27 5.47
CA ASP A 424 20.84 -35.94 4.56
C ASP A 424 21.38 -35.75 3.14
N GLU A 425 22.10 -36.77 2.65
CA GLU A 425 22.49 -36.94 1.25
C GLU A 425 21.25 -37.03 0.36
N TRP A 426 21.04 -36.02 -0.49
CA TRP A 426 20.12 -36.12 -1.63
C TRP A 426 20.96 -36.43 -2.87
N GLU A 427 20.82 -37.66 -3.38
CA GLU A 427 21.40 -38.10 -4.65
C GLU A 427 20.69 -37.37 -5.80
N ASP A 428 21.41 -36.48 -6.48
CA ASP A 428 20.99 -35.86 -7.74
C ASP A 428 21.28 -36.85 -8.89
N GLU A 429 20.22 -37.37 -9.53
CA GLU A 429 20.31 -38.11 -10.79
C GLU A 429 20.50 -37.11 -11.95
N GLU A 430 21.68 -37.14 -12.57
CA GLU A 430 22.03 -36.39 -13.78
C GLU A 430 21.32 -36.99 -15.02
N GLU A 431 20.41 -36.24 -15.65
CA GLU A 431 19.89 -36.56 -16.99
C GLU A 431 20.84 -36.02 -18.07
N GLU A 432 21.39 -36.95 -18.87
CA GLU A 432 22.17 -36.73 -20.09
C GLU A 432 21.43 -35.82 -21.10
N GLN A 433 22.02 -34.65 -21.39
CA GLN A 433 21.66 -33.84 -22.56
C GLN A 433 22.39 -34.37 -23.80
N GLY A 434 21.61 -34.80 -24.80
CA GLY A 434 22.10 -35.10 -26.14
C GLY A 434 22.23 -33.83 -26.98
N ASP A 435 23.45 -33.57 -27.43
CA ASP A 435 23.78 -32.53 -28.41
C ASP A 435 23.32 -32.95 -29.82
N GLU A 436 22.45 -32.14 -30.45
CA GLU A 436 22.26 -32.18 -31.90
C GLU A 436 22.73 -30.85 -32.53
N GLU A 437 23.81 -30.98 -33.30
CA GLU A 437 24.39 -29.95 -34.17
C GLU A 437 23.42 -29.53 -35.28
N MET A 438 23.23 -28.22 -35.47
CA MET A 438 22.61 -27.66 -36.68
C MET A 438 23.45 -26.51 -37.25
N SER A 439 24.20 -26.91 -38.27
CA SER A 439 24.88 -26.22 -39.39
C SER A 439 24.28 -24.89 -39.89
N ASP A 440 25.18 -23.91 -40.05
CA ASP A 440 25.47 -23.00 -41.19
C ASP A 440 24.40 -22.42 -42.14
N GLY A 441 24.60 -21.13 -42.45
CA GLY A 441 24.06 -20.35 -43.59
C GLY A 441 23.14 -19.22 -43.12
N GLU A 442 23.27 -17.94 -43.48
CA GLU A 442 23.69 -17.33 -44.73
C GLU A 442 23.99 -15.82 -44.49
N GLN A 443 24.98 -15.28 -45.20
CA GLN A 443 25.31 -13.85 -45.24
C GLN A 443 24.46 -13.13 -46.29
N ILE A 444 23.93 -11.95 -45.97
CA ILE A 444 23.49 -10.96 -46.97
C ILE A 444 24.01 -9.58 -46.53
N ASN A 445 24.83 -8.98 -47.39
CA ASN A 445 25.26 -7.59 -47.39
C ASN A 445 24.32 -6.73 -48.24
N ASP A 446 24.61 -5.42 -48.26
CA ASP A 446 24.22 -4.37 -49.21
C ASP A 446 23.23 -3.37 -48.58
N GLU A 447 23.68 -2.20 -48.13
CA GLU A 447 24.18 -0.99 -48.83
C GLU A 447 23.06 0.04 -49.07
N ASP A 448 23.31 1.24 -48.51
CA ASP A 448 22.99 2.61 -48.94
C ASP A 448 21.57 2.99 -49.40
N GLU A 449 21.03 4.06 -48.80
CA GLU A 449 20.49 5.20 -49.58
C GLU A 449 20.29 6.46 -48.70
N GLU A 450 20.95 7.55 -49.12
CA GLU A 450 20.75 8.91 -48.62
C GLU A 450 19.46 9.54 -49.18
N ALA A 451 18.82 10.44 -48.42
CA ALA A 451 18.07 11.55 -49.01
C ALA A 451 17.93 12.72 -48.03
N ALA A 452 18.57 13.84 -48.38
CA ALA A 452 18.25 15.17 -47.91
C ALA A 452 17.10 15.76 -48.74
N VAL A 453 16.08 16.37 -48.11
CA VAL A 453 15.20 17.35 -48.75
C VAL A 453 14.84 18.47 -47.77
N SER A 454 15.15 19.68 -48.22
CA SER A 454 14.79 21.00 -47.69
C SER A 454 13.37 21.45 -48.13
N GLY A 455 12.72 22.31 -47.35
CA GLY A 455 11.92 23.42 -47.92
C GLY A 455 10.63 23.83 -47.21
N GLY A 456 10.57 25.14 -46.84
CA GLY A 456 9.39 26.03 -46.77
C GLY A 456 8.55 25.98 -45.48
N SER A 457 8.44 27.00 -44.61
CA SER A 457 8.03 28.43 -44.71
C SER A 457 6.52 28.66 -44.80
N GLU A 458 5.92 29.22 -43.74
CA GLU A 458 4.77 30.17 -43.66
C GLU A 458 4.46 30.36 -42.15
N GLU A 459 4.87 31.46 -41.52
CA GLU A 459 4.11 32.72 -41.33
C GLU A 459 2.73 32.54 -40.68
N VAL A 460 2.63 32.80 -39.37
CA VAL A 460 1.49 33.52 -38.77
C VAL A 460 2.00 34.39 -37.62
N GLU A 461 1.78 35.68 -37.78
CA GLU A 461 1.94 36.77 -36.82
C GLU A 461 0.93 36.63 -35.67
N GLU A 462 1.30 36.96 -34.43
CA GLU A 462 0.40 37.71 -33.55
C GLU A 462 1.18 38.43 -32.45
N ASP A 463 0.95 39.74 -32.44
CA ASP A 463 1.56 40.76 -31.58
C ASP A 463 1.06 40.67 -30.13
N GLY A 464 1.93 41.06 -29.20
CA GLY A 464 1.59 41.16 -27.78
C GLY A 464 2.64 41.95 -27.00
N GLU A 465 2.75 43.24 -27.33
CA GLU A 465 3.50 44.23 -26.56
C GLU A 465 2.96 44.35 -25.13
N GLY A 466 3.87 44.45 -24.16
CA GLY A 466 3.54 44.57 -22.73
C GLY A 466 4.76 45.05 -21.94
N ASP A 467 5.18 46.27 -22.24
CA ASP A 467 6.22 46.99 -21.50
C ASP A 467 5.74 47.32 -20.07
N GLY A 468 6.62 47.09 -19.10
CA GLY A 468 6.42 47.42 -17.71
C GLY A 468 7.76 47.52 -16.99
N GLU A 469 8.50 48.59 -17.33
CA GLU A 469 9.70 49.04 -16.61
C GLU A 469 9.38 49.37 -15.15
N GLY A 470 10.25 48.94 -14.24
CA GLY A 470 10.17 49.20 -12.82
C GLY A 470 11.56 49.10 -12.19
N ASP A 471 12.32 50.18 -12.33
CA ASP A 471 13.63 50.44 -11.72
C ASP A 471 13.60 50.54 -10.19
N GLY A 472 14.75 50.24 -9.58
CA GLY A 472 15.16 50.60 -8.21
C GLY A 472 15.15 49.39 -7.27
N ASP A 473 16.18 49.10 -6.48
CA ASP A 473 17.15 49.98 -5.84
C ASP A 473 18.31 49.10 -5.32
N ASP A 474 19.55 49.55 -5.53
CA ASP A 474 20.77 48.88 -5.09
C ASP A 474 21.04 49.19 -3.61
N GLY A 475 20.75 48.21 -2.74
CA GLY A 475 21.04 48.26 -1.31
C GLY A 475 22.25 47.40 -0.92
N ASP A 476 23.45 47.92 -1.19
CA ASP A 476 24.73 47.45 -0.65
C ASP A 476 24.73 47.59 0.88
N SER A 477 24.80 46.47 1.60
CA SER A 477 25.09 46.45 3.03
C SER A 477 26.07 45.33 3.34
N GLY A 478 27.27 45.74 3.76
CA GLY A 478 28.36 44.86 4.13
C GLY A 478 27.99 43.96 5.31
N MET A 479 28.29 42.67 5.15
CA MET A 479 28.33 41.71 6.24
C MET A 479 29.77 41.65 6.77
N GLU A 480 29.93 42.10 8.01
CA GLU A 480 31.10 41.88 8.84
C GLU A 480 31.15 40.39 9.20
N ASN A 481 32.31 39.76 9.00
CA ASN A 481 32.57 38.38 9.38
C ASN A 481 32.78 38.33 10.90
N ASP A 482 31.77 37.87 11.65
CA ASP A 482 31.95 37.42 13.02
C ASP A 482 32.41 35.96 13.01
N GLU A 483 33.68 35.77 13.34
CA GLU A 483 34.30 34.48 13.68
C GLU A 483 33.73 34.00 15.04
N GLU A 484 32.63 33.25 15.01
CA GLU A 484 32.16 32.53 16.20
C GLU A 484 32.82 31.14 16.28
N ASN A 485 33.42 30.88 17.45
CA ASN A 485 34.04 29.62 17.87
C ASN A 485 33.08 28.44 17.70
N GLU A 486 33.39 27.54 16.77
CA GLU A 486 32.90 26.16 16.78
C GLU A 486 33.63 25.40 17.92
N GLU A 487 33.04 25.40 19.12
CA GLU A 487 33.37 24.39 20.13
C GLU A 487 32.74 23.07 19.69
N ASP A 488 33.57 22.21 19.08
CA ASP A 488 33.26 20.81 18.77
C ASP A 488 32.97 20.03 20.06
N GLY A 489 31.73 20.12 20.52
CA GLY A 489 31.18 19.21 21.52
C GLY A 489 31.03 17.83 20.91
N GLU A 490 32.00 16.95 21.16
CA GLU A 490 31.88 15.50 20.94
C GLU A 490 30.73 14.95 21.81
N GLU A 491 29.48 15.14 21.38
CA GLU A 491 28.33 14.42 21.92
C GLU A 491 28.51 12.95 21.55
N THR A 492 29.03 12.19 22.51
CA THR A 492 29.31 10.76 22.39
C THR A 492 28.04 10.00 21.95
N GLU A 493 28.04 9.48 20.71
CA GLU A 493 26.99 8.61 20.15
C GLU A 493 26.62 7.43 21.07
N GLY A 494 27.50 7.06 22.01
CA GLY A 494 27.26 6.02 23.02
C GLY A 494 26.07 6.27 23.95
N GLY A 495 25.64 7.53 24.15
CA GLY A 495 24.52 7.85 25.05
C GLY A 495 23.15 7.37 24.54
N ILE A 496 22.90 7.50 23.23
CA ILE A 496 21.62 7.19 22.61
C ILE A 496 21.39 5.67 22.57
N GLU A 497 22.41 4.90 22.19
CA GLU A 497 22.32 3.45 22.19
C GLU A 497 22.07 2.89 23.59
N ASP A 498 22.73 3.44 24.61
CA ASP A 498 22.55 3.00 25.99
C ASP A 498 21.16 3.34 26.52
N TRP A 499 20.55 4.44 26.08
CA TRP A 499 19.17 4.77 26.46
C TRP A 499 18.16 3.81 25.83
N VAL A 500 18.29 3.52 24.52
CA VAL A 500 17.43 2.55 23.83
C VAL A 500 17.59 1.13 24.40
N LYS A 501 18.82 0.74 24.76
CA LYS A 501 19.10 -0.57 25.39
C LYS A 501 18.51 -0.67 26.81
N ARG A 502 18.42 0.45 27.53
CA ARG A 502 17.85 0.50 28.89
C ARG A 502 16.32 0.42 28.88
N ASN A 503 15.67 0.99 27.87
CA ASN A 503 14.21 1.05 27.82
C ASN A 503 13.59 -0.13 27.08
N LYS A 504 13.39 -1.22 27.82
CA LYS A 504 12.68 -2.43 27.38
C LYS A 504 11.16 -2.36 27.58
N ILE A 505 10.65 -1.26 28.12
CA ILE A 505 9.23 -1.06 28.38
C ILE A 505 8.72 -0.08 27.33
N PHE A 506 7.68 -0.49 26.62
CA PHE A 506 6.98 0.33 25.63
C PHE A 506 5.53 0.52 26.06
N GLU A 507 5.04 1.72 25.85
CA GLU A 507 3.68 2.13 26.15
C GLU A 507 2.97 2.41 24.82
N VAL A 508 1.85 1.73 24.59
CA VAL A 508 1.02 1.90 23.41
C VAL A 508 -0.35 2.42 23.83
N ARG A 509 -0.85 3.39 23.07
CA ARG A 509 -2.20 3.92 23.20
C ARG A 509 -2.87 3.82 21.84
N ILE A 510 -4.05 3.19 21.81
CA ILE A 510 -4.87 3.08 20.62
C ILE A 510 -6.09 3.96 20.81
N ILE A 511 -6.23 4.96 19.95
CA ILE A 511 -7.33 5.93 19.96
C ILE A 511 -8.16 5.72 18.72
N ARG A 512 -9.48 5.57 18.87
CA ARG A 512 -10.39 5.37 17.75
C ARG A 512 -11.32 6.56 17.59
N PHE A 513 -11.52 6.95 16.33
CA PHE A 513 -12.48 7.94 15.92
C PHE A 513 -13.52 7.27 15.03
N LYS A 514 -14.80 7.45 15.35
CA LYS A 514 -15.93 6.87 14.62
C LYS A 514 -16.71 7.95 13.91
N ARG A 515 -17.17 7.61 12.71
CA ARG A 515 -18.03 8.46 11.91
C ARG A 515 -19.35 8.73 12.64
N THR A 516 -19.64 9.99 12.81
CA THR A 516 -20.88 10.52 13.39
C THR A 516 -21.47 11.54 12.43
N ARG A 517 -22.81 11.64 12.42
CA ARG A 517 -23.53 12.64 11.63
C ARG A 517 -23.64 13.93 12.44
N VAL A 518 -23.27 15.06 11.84
CA VAL A 518 -23.33 16.41 12.43
C VAL A 518 -24.74 16.98 12.35
#